data_AF-U5H7B4-F1
#
_entry.id   AF-U5H7B4-F1
#
_cell.length_a   1.000
_cell.length_b   1.000
_cell.length_c   1.000
_cell.angle_alpha   90.00
_cell.angle_beta   90.00
_cell.angle_gamma   90.00
#
_symmetry.space_group_name_H-M   'P 1'
#
loop_
_entity.id
_entity.type
_entity.pdbx_description
1 polymer ?
#
loop_
_entity_poly.entity_id
_entity_poly.type
_entity_poly.pdbx_seq_one_letter_code
_entity_poly.pdbx_strand_id
1 'polypeptide(L)'
;MPKEIKEIKQFLEIARRPDAKSAQIKKSVSRKTGASGTTSATKYKFKIRCSRYLYTFCLSDADKAEKLRQSLPPTLKVSDVDAEKKSKK
;
A
#
# COMPACT_ATOMS: atom_id res chain seq x y z
N MET A 1 -5.28 8.47 -14.54
CA MET A 1 -6.16 7.69 -13.65
C MET A 1 -5.37 6.64 -12.89
N PRO A 2 -5.65 6.39 -11.59
CA PRO A 2 -5.02 5.30 -10.84
C PRO A 2 -5.50 3.92 -11.34
N LYS A 3 -4.71 2.88 -11.08
CA LYS A 3 -5.05 1.49 -11.41
C LYS A 3 -4.98 0.61 -10.16
N GLU A 4 -5.92 -0.32 -10.04
CA GLU A 4 -5.90 -1.35 -9.01
C GLU A 4 -5.27 -2.63 -9.55
N ILE A 5 -4.46 -3.28 -8.72
CA ILE A 5 -3.87 -4.60 -8.97
C ILE A 5 -4.56 -5.58 -8.02
N LYS A 6 -4.98 -6.73 -8.54
CA LYS A 6 -5.62 -7.80 -7.75
C LYS A 6 -4.66 -8.92 -7.38
N GLU A 7 -3.65 -9.17 -8.20
CA GLU A 7 -2.71 -10.28 -8.02
C GLU A 7 -1.35 -9.84 -7.49
N ILE A 8 -0.80 -10.63 -6.56
CA ILE A 8 0.48 -10.33 -5.93
C ILE A 8 1.67 -10.42 -6.89
N LYS A 9 1.63 -11.36 -7.84
CA LYS A 9 2.71 -11.55 -8.83
C LYS A 9 2.89 -10.29 -9.69
N GLN A 10 1.78 -9.78 -10.22
CA GLN A 10 1.76 -8.55 -11.00
C GLN A 10 2.25 -7.34 -10.19
N PHE A 11 1.91 -7.26 -8.90
CA PHE A 11 2.41 -6.21 -8.01
C PHE A 11 3.94 -6.24 -7.88
N LEU A 12 4.53 -7.41 -7.64
CA LEU A 12 5.98 -7.56 -7.50
C LEU A 12 6.73 -7.30 -8.81
N GLU A 13 6.16 -7.67 -9.96
CA GLU A 13 6.69 -7.31 -11.27
C GLU A 13 6.72 -5.79 -11.46
N ILE A 14 5.64 -5.09 -11.09
CA ILE A 14 5.56 -3.64 -11.18
C ILE A 14 6.53 -2.95 -10.23
N ALA A 15 6.75 -3.49 -9.03
CA ALA A 15 7.72 -2.96 -8.08
C ALA A 15 9.16 -3.02 -8.59
N ARG A 16 9.50 -4.04 -9.40
CA ARG A 16 10.85 -4.21 -9.98
C ARG A 16 11.08 -3.46 -11.28
N ARG A 17 10.05 -2.86 -11.88
CA ARG A 17 10.20 -2.13 -13.14
C ARG A 17 11.04 -0.86 -12.95
N PRO A 18 11.82 -0.46 -13.97
CA PRO A 18 12.69 0.73 -13.89
C PRO A 18 11.90 2.04 -13.79
N ASP A 19 10.62 2.06 -14.18
CA ASP A 19 9.79 3.26 -14.11
C ASP A 19 9.07 3.44 -12.77
N ALA A 20 9.22 2.50 -11.83
CA ALA A 20 8.73 2.62 -10.46
C ALA A 20 9.65 3.57 -9.66
N LYS A 21 9.07 4.69 -9.20
CA LYS A 21 9.83 5.77 -8.53
C LYS A 21 9.75 5.69 -7.01
N SER A 22 8.58 5.33 -6.48
CA SER A 22 8.35 5.21 -5.05
C SER A 22 7.21 4.26 -4.73
N ALA A 23 7.26 3.68 -3.54
CA ALA A 23 6.15 2.96 -2.94
C ALA A 23 5.66 3.73 -1.70
N GLN A 24 4.34 3.84 -1.57
CA GLN A 24 3.70 4.36 -0.37
C GLN A 24 2.85 3.27 0.25
N ILE A 25 3.04 3.02 1.54
CA ILE A 25 2.25 2.05 2.30
C ILE A 25 1.30 2.87 3.17
N LYS A 26 0.00 2.62 3.00
CA LYS A 26 -1.05 3.26 3.80
C LYS A 26 -1.80 2.20 4.59
N LYS A 27 -1.87 2.37 5.91
CA LYS A 27 -2.77 1.59 6.76
C LYS A 27 -4.12 2.30 6.80
N SER A 28 -5.14 1.69 6.21
CA SER A 28 -6.50 2.21 6.14
C SER A 28 -7.37 1.46 7.12
N VAL A 29 -7.73 2.10 8.24
CA VAL A 29 -8.75 1.57 9.15
C VAL A 29 -10.10 2.07 8.64
N SER A 30 -10.89 1.16 8.06
CA SER A 30 -12.25 1.45 7.63
C SER A 30 -13.21 1.06 8.75
N ARG A 31 -13.88 2.05 9.34
CA ARG A 31 -15.00 1.83 10.26
C ARG A 31 -16.28 1.88 9.45
N LYS A 32 -17.04 0.79 9.43
CA LYS A 32 -18.42 0.81 8.92
C LYS A 32 -19.36 0.69 10.11
N THR A 33 -20.21 1.70 10.28
CA THR A 33 -21.30 1.69 11.24
C THR A 33 -22.57 1.31 10.49
N GLY A 34 -23.16 0.17 10.83
CA GLY A 34 -24.43 -0.29 10.28
C GLY A 34 -25.43 -0.61 11.39
N ALA A 35 -26.65 -1.01 11.02
CA ALA A 35 -27.73 -1.32 11.95
C ALA A 35 -27.42 -2.45 12.96
N SER A 36 -26.44 -3.31 12.64
CA SER A 36 -26.01 -4.45 13.48
C SER A 36 -24.78 -4.16 14.35
N GLY A 37 -24.23 -2.94 14.34
CA GLY A 37 -23.04 -2.57 15.12
C GLY A 37 -21.93 -1.92 14.30
N THR A 38 -20.82 -1.59 14.96
CA THR A 38 -19.62 -0.99 14.33
C THR A 38 -18.61 -2.08 14.00
N THR A 39 -18.37 -2.34 12.71
CA THR A 39 -17.31 -3.26 12.26
C THR A 39 -16.08 -2.47 11.83
N SER A 40 -14.95 -2.73 12.50
CA SER A 40 -13.65 -2.16 12.12
C SER A 40 -12.88 -3.15 11.25
N ALA A 41 -12.53 -2.73 10.03
CA ALA A 41 -11.71 -3.52 9.12
C ALA A 41 -10.43 -2.76 8.79
N THR A 42 -9.29 -3.39 9.07
CA THR A 42 -7.97 -2.86 8.69
C THR A 42 -7.63 -3.34 7.29
N LYS A 43 -7.23 -2.41 6.42
CA LYS A 43 -6.73 -2.69 5.06
C LYS A 43 -5.41 -1.97 4.84
N TYR A 44 -4.43 -2.67 4.33
CA TYR A 44 -3.15 -2.14 3.88
C TYR A 44 -3.22 -1.86 2.39
N LYS A 45 -2.81 -0.66 1.99
CA LYS A 45 -2.76 -0.26 0.58
C LYS A 45 -1.32 0.02 0.20
N PHE A 46 -0.78 -0.80 -0.69
CA PHE A 46 0.54 -0.63 -1.29
C PHE A 46 0.37 0.16 -2.59
N LYS A 47 0.88 1.38 -2.62
CA LYS A 47 0.74 2.30 -3.75
C LYS A 47 2.09 2.48 -4.42
N ILE A 48 2.29 1.93 -5.61
CA ILE A 48 3.52 2.15 -6.40
C ILE A 48 3.28 3.29 -7.37
N ARG A 49 4.12 4.31 -7.30
CA ARG A 49 4.14 5.40 -8.27
C ARG A 49 5.06 5.04 -9.43
N CYS A 50 4.46 4.76 -10.58
CA CYS A 50 5.18 4.62 -11.84
C CYS A 50 5.15 5.93 -12.64
N SER A 51 5.76 5.90 -13.82
CA SER A 51 5.77 7.00 -14.80
C SER A 51 4.36 7.53 -15.11
N ARG A 52 3.44 6.64 -15.52
CA ARG A 52 2.09 6.99 -16.00
C ARG A 52 1.00 6.78 -14.95
N TYR A 53 1.10 5.72 -14.15
CA TYR A 53 0.02 5.29 -13.27
C TYR A 53 0.49 5.19 -11.82
N LEU A 54 -0.46 5.42 -10.90
CA LEU A 54 -0.33 4.97 -9.52
C LEU A 54 -1.05 3.63 -9.41
N TYR A 55 -0.29 2.58 -9.12
CA TYR A 55 -0.81 1.24 -8.94
C TYR A 55 -1.08 0.99 -7.47
N THR A 56 -2.27 0.48 -7.14
CA THR A 56 -2.64 0.15 -5.76
C THR A 56 -2.93 -1.33 -5.63
N PHE A 57 -2.28 -2.00 -4.67
CA PHE A 57 -2.62 -3.33 -4.22
C PHE A 57 -3.18 -3.25 -2.80
N CYS A 58 -4.36 -3.82 -2.56
CA CYS A 58 -5.04 -3.79 -1.26
C CYS A 58 -5.00 -5.17 -0.61
N LEU A 59 -4.65 -5.23 0.67
CA LEU A 59 -4.55 -6.46 1.42
C LEU A 59 -5.08 -6.26 2.85
N SER A 60 -5.81 -7.21 3.41
CA SER A 60 -6.44 -7.09 4.75
C SER A 60 -5.61 -7.69 5.89
N ASP A 61 -4.74 -8.64 5.57
CA ASP A 61 -3.94 -9.43 6.51
C ASP A 61 -2.63 -8.70 6.88
N ALA A 62 -2.40 -8.48 8.17
CA ALA A 62 -1.27 -7.69 8.66
C ALA A 62 0.09 -8.41 8.44
N ASP A 63 0.15 -9.72 8.69
CA ASP A 63 1.40 -10.49 8.61
C ASP A 63 1.87 -10.59 7.16
N LYS A 64 0.93 -10.79 6.23
CA LYS A 64 1.24 -10.78 4.79
C LYS A 64 1.66 -9.40 4.31
N ALA A 65 1.08 -8.33 4.85
CA ALA A 65 1.47 -6.97 4.50
C ALA A 65 2.93 -6.69 4.91
N GLU A 66 3.35 -7.13 6.10
CA GLU A 66 4.73 -6.95 6.57
C GLU A 66 5.73 -7.74 5.72
N LYS A 67 5.42 -9.00 5.38
CA LYS A 67 6.24 -9.80 4.46
C LYS A 67 6.32 -9.18 3.07
N LEU A 68 5.23 -8.62 2.56
CA LEU A 68 5.22 -7.95 1.27
C LEU A 68 6.08 -6.68 1.27
N ARG A 69 6.06 -5.92 2.38
CA ARG A 69 6.94 -4.76 2.57
C ARG A 69 8.41 -5.15 2.51
N GLN A 70 8.80 -6.25 3.16
CA GLN A 70 10.18 -6.76 3.13
C GLN A 70 10.60 -7.27 1.75
N SER A 71 9.63 -7.72 0.94
CA SER A 71 9.88 -8.23 -0.42
C SER A 71 10.04 -7.14 -1.48
N LEU A 72 9.83 -5.86 -1.12
CA LEU A 72 10.01 -4.75 -2.03
C LEU A 72 11.51 -4.54 -2.35
N PRO A 73 11.85 -4.11 -3.57
CA PRO A 73 13.24 -3.83 -3.92
C PRO A 73 13.82 -2.74 -3.02
N PRO A 74 15.04 -2.93 -2.46
CA PRO A 74 15.67 -1.93 -1.57
C PRO A 74 16.01 -0.62 -2.29
N THR A 75 16.11 -0.65 -3.61
CA THR A 75 16.33 0.53 -4.47
C THR A 75 15.09 1.42 -4.57
N LEU A 76 13.90 0.90 -4.25
CA LEU A 76 12.65 1.63 -4.33
C LEU A 76 12.41 2.42 -3.03
N LYS A 77 12.19 3.73 -3.15
CA LYS A 77 11.90 4.58 -1.98
C LYS A 77 10.54 4.21 -1.39
N VAL A 78 10.53 3.60 -0.20
CA VAL A 78 9.32 3.22 0.54
C VAL A 78 9.00 4.29 1.59
N SER A 79 7.76 4.77 1.61
CA SER A 79 7.26 5.73 2.60
C SER A 79 5.98 5.23 3.27
N ASP A 80 5.90 5.38 4.60
CA ASP A 80 4.69 5.09 5.36
C ASP A 80 3.86 6.36 5.51
N VAL A 81 2.70 6.42 4.86
CA VAL A 81 1.86 7.64 4.80
C VAL A 81 1.32 8.02 6.19
N ASP A 82 1.24 7.06 7.10
CA ASP A 82 0.75 7.28 8.47
C ASP A 82 1.86 7.66 9.46
N ALA A 83 3.13 7.51 9.10
CA ALA A 83 4.26 7.76 10.00
C ALA A 83 4.69 9.24 10.04
N GLU A 84 4.39 10.03 8.99
CA GLU A 84 4.97 11.35 8.75
C GLU A 84 4.36 12.50 9.58
N LYS A 85 3.52 12.22 10.59
CA LYS A 85 3.03 13.25 11.52
C LYS A 85 3.99 13.59 12.67
N LYS A 86 5.25 13.17 12.61
CA LYS A 86 6.29 13.61 13.55
C LYS A 86 7.28 14.55 12.84
N SER A 87 7.33 15.79 13.33
CA SER A 87 8.32 16.86 13.07
C SER A 87 8.36 17.53 11.69
N LYS A 88 7.51 18.54 11.50
CA LYS A 88 7.98 19.85 11.03
C LYS A 88 7.59 20.87 12.10
N LYS A 89 8.50 21.13 13.04
CA LYS A 89 8.50 22.30 13.92
C LYS A 89 9.67 23.16 13.49
#